data_AF-B9I6B4-F1
#
_entry.id   AF-B9I6B4-F1
#
_cell.length_a   1.000
_cell.length_b   1.000
_cell.length_c   1.000
_cell.angle_alpha   90.00
_cell.angle_beta   90.00
_cell.angle_gamma   90.00
#
_symmetry.space_group_name_H-M   'P 1'
#
loop_
_entity.id
_entity.type
_entity.pdbx_description
1 polymer ?
#
loop_
_entity_poly.entity_id
_entity_poly.type
_entity_poly.pdbx_seq_one_letter_code
_entity_poly.pdbx_strand_id
1 'polypeptide(L)'
;MEPASWTVYTVMQVEEVKILTRVLPILGSTIIMNTCFVQLQTLSAQQGNDMHRKIGNLDFPTHQFLIFRISDMFTLVGLLDFFYNEAPSSMKSLFTSISYLSLSFGYFLSNVFVNLINTIAKRATPNKQGWLHGQSLDCNNLNMFY
;
A
#
# COMPACT_ATOMS: atom_id res chain seq x y z
N MET A 1 11.19 5.23 -45.43
CA MET A 1 11.31 5.19 -43.97
C MET A 1 12.76 4.89 -43.66
N GLU A 2 13.57 5.92 -43.41
CA GLU A 2 14.97 5.73 -43.03
C GLU A 2 15.03 5.13 -41.61
N PRO A 3 15.87 4.11 -41.37
CA PRO A 3 16.05 3.57 -40.02
C PRO A 3 16.72 4.63 -39.14
N ALA A 4 16.12 4.93 -37.99
CA ALA A 4 16.68 5.89 -37.04
C ALA A 4 18.09 5.46 -36.60
N SER A 5 19.04 6.39 -36.68
CA SER A 5 20.45 6.17 -36.32
C SER A 5 20.58 5.90 -34.82
N TRP A 6 21.17 4.76 -34.46
CA TRP A 6 21.36 4.36 -33.06
C TRP A 6 22.38 5.27 -32.39
N THR A 7 21.96 5.99 -31.34
CA THR A 7 22.85 6.84 -30.53
C THR A 7 23.67 5.95 -29.59
N VAL A 8 25.00 6.10 -29.61
CA VAL A 8 25.91 5.32 -28.78
C VAL A 8 25.92 5.91 -27.36
N TYR A 9 25.57 5.10 -26.36
CA TYR A 9 25.62 5.46 -24.93
C TYR A 9 26.88 4.89 -24.27
N THR A 10 27.27 5.46 -23.11
CA THR A 10 28.43 4.95 -22.36
C THR A 10 28.11 3.62 -21.68
N VAL A 11 29.13 2.77 -21.48
CA VAL A 11 28.96 1.45 -20.83
C VAL A 11 28.35 1.58 -19.44
N MET A 12 28.73 2.63 -18.70
CA MET A 12 28.16 2.95 -17.38
C MET A 12 26.65 3.17 -17.43
N GLN A 13 26.14 3.92 -18.41
CA GLN A 13 24.70 4.16 -18.55
C GLN A 13 23.93 2.86 -18.85
N VAL A 14 24.52 1.96 -19.64
CA VAL A 14 23.90 0.66 -19.95
C VAL A 14 23.86 -0.24 -18.71
N GLU A 15 24.89 -0.19 -17.86
CA GLU A 15 24.90 -0.93 -16.58
C GLU A 15 23.88 -0.38 -15.59
N GLU A 16 23.76 0.94 -15.44
CA GLU A 16 22.78 1.60 -14.56
C GLU A 16 21.33 1.24 -14.94
N VAL A 17 21.00 1.26 -16.25
CA VAL A 17 19.66 0.84 -16.73
C VAL A 17 19.41 -0.64 -16.47
N LYS A 18 20.45 -1.48 -16.58
CA LYS A 18 20.34 -2.92 -16.33
C LYS A 18 20.09 -3.22 -14.85
N ILE A 19 20.68 -2.45 -13.93
CA ILE A 19 20.38 -2.50 -12.50
C ILE A 19 18.94 -2.06 -12.24
N LEU A 20 18.50 -0.93 -12.81
CA LEU A 20 17.13 -0.44 -12.68
C LEU A 20 16.08 -1.45 -13.16
N THR A 21 16.37 -2.14 -14.27
CA THR A 21 15.50 -3.20 -14.80
C THR A 21 15.38 -4.40 -13.85
N ARG A 22 16.43 -4.71 -13.07
CA ARG A 22 16.43 -5.79 -12.07
C ARG A 22 15.73 -5.41 -10.76
N VAL A 23 15.53 -4.12 -10.51
CA VAL A 23 14.87 -3.61 -9.29
C VAL A 23 13.35 -3.48 -9.46
N LEU A 24 12.86 -3.36 -10.70
CA LEU A 24 11.43 -3.35 -11.03
C LEU A 24 10.61 -4.51 -10.41
N PRO A 25 11.07 -5.78 -10.42
CA PRO A 25 10.37 -6.89 -9.76
C PRO A 25 10.24 -6.70 -8.24
N ILE A 26 11.27 -6.15 -7.59
CA ILE A 26 11.30 -5.91 -6.14
C ILE A 26 10.33 -4.79 -5.77
N LEU A 27 10.23 -3.75 -6.62
CA LEU A 27 9.21 -2.72 -6.50
C LEU A 27 7.81 -3.32 -6.62
N GLY A 28 7.59 -4.23 -7.57
CA GLY A 28 6.33 -4.95 -7.74
C GLY A 28 5.90 -5.72 -6.49
N SER A 29 6.79 -6.51 -5.88
CA SER A 29 6.49 -7.23 -4.63
C SER A 29 6.22 -6.29 -3.46
N THR A 30 6.90 -5.14 -3.41
CA THR A 30 6.68 -4.12 -2.38
C THR A 30 5.29 -3.48 -2.51
N ILE A 31 4.79 -3.25 -3.72
CA ILE A 31 3.42 -2.73 -3.96
C ILE A 31 2.37 -3.71 -3.42
N ILE A 32 2.54 -5.00 -3.73
CA ILE A 32 1.62 -6.05 -3.26
C ILE A 32 1.65 -6.10 -1.73
N MET A 33 2.85 -6.11 -1.13
CA MET A 33 3.01 -6.13 0.32
C MET A 33 2.41 -4.88 0.98
N ASN A 34 2.63 -3.68 0.44
CA ASN A 34 2.01 -2.44 0.93
C ASN A 34 0.49 -2.48 0.83
N THR A 35 -0.06 -3.07 -0.24
CA THR A 35 -1.51 -3.24 -0.39
C THR A 35 -2.08 -4.17 0.68
N CYS A 36 -1.45 -5.33 0.88
CA CYS A 36 -1.81 -6.27 1.95
C CYS A 36 -1.72 -5.60 3.34
N PHE A 37 -0.69 -4.80 3.55
CA PHE A 37 -0.48 -4.07 4.80
C PHE A 37 -1.61 -3.05 5.02
N VAL A 38 -1.94 -2.21 4.04
CA VAL A 38 -3.07 -1.26 4.14
C VAL A 38 -4.40 -1.97 4.42
N GLN A 39 -4.64 -3.13 3.82
CA GLN A 39 -5.83 -3.93 4.11
C GLN A 39 -5.86 -4.46 5.55
N LEU A 40 -4.72 -4.98 6.05
CA LEU A 40 -4.58 -5.39 7.45
C LEU A 40 -4.79 -4.24 8.44
N GLN A 41 -4.31 -3.04 8.10
CA GLN A 41 -4.54 -1.82 8.88
C GLN A 41 -6.03 -1.50 8.98
N THR A 42 -6.73 -1.58 7.84
CA THR A 42 -8.15 -1.23 7.74
C THR A 42 -9.03 -2.21 8.52
N LEU A 43 -8.74 -3.50 8.44
CA LEU A 43 -9.47 -4.54 9.19
C LEU A 43 -9.20 -4.45 10.70
N SER A 44 -7.94 -4.27 11.10
CA SER A 44 -7.57 -4.04 12.50
C SER A 44 -8.27 -2.80 13.06
N ALA A 45 -8.48 -1.78 12.23
CA ALA A 45 -9.17 -0.57 12.66
C ALA A 45 -10.66 -0.78 12.91
N GLN A 46 -11.33 -1.56 12.07
CA GLN A 46 -12.73 -1.93 12.25
C GLN A 46 -12.91 -2.83 13.48
N GLN A 47 -12.08 -3.87 13.61
CA GLN A 47 -12.08 -4.73 14.80
C GLN A 47 -11.81 -3.93 16.08
N GLY A 48 -10.92 -2.93 16.01
CA GLY A 48 -10.62 -2.05 17.13
C GLY A 48 -11.76 -1.09 17.51
N ASN A 49 -12.74 -0.85 16.65
CA ASN A 49 -13.94 -0.06 17.00
C ASN A 49 -15.01 -0.91 17.67
N ASP A 50 -15.06 -2.22 17.37
CA ASP A 50 -16.00 -3.16 18.02
C ASP A 50 -15.53 -3.65 19.38
N MET A 51 -14.23 -3.59 19.66
CA MET A 51 -13.71 -4.02 20.95
C MET A 51 -14.13 -3.06 22.07
N HIS A 52 -14.66 -3.62 23.17
CA HIS A 52 -14.86 -2.88 24.43
C HIS A 52 -13.50 -2.42 24.98
N ARG A 53 -13.19 -1.14 24.80
CA ARG A 53 -11.88 -0.52 25.12
C ARG A 53 -11.87 0.29 26.41
N LYS A 54 -12.97 0.25 27.16
CA LYS A 54 -13.15 0.96 28.43
C LYS A 54 -12.77 0.09 29.59
N ILE A 55 -11.74 0.50 30.33
CA ILE A 55 -11.48 0.01 31.69
C ILE A 55 -11.76 1.19 32.63
N GLY A 56 -12.97 1.21 33.22
CA GLY A 56 -13.45 2.35 34.00
C GLY A 56 -13.69 3.59 33.13
N ASN A 57 -13.08 4.73 33.49
CA ASN A 57 -13.19 6.00 32.76
C ASN A 57 -12.09 6.20 31.70
N LEU A 58 -11.23 5.21 31.48
CA LEU A 58 -10.09 5.28 30.55
C LEU A 58 -10.40 4.52 29.25
N ASP A 59 -10.32 5.23 28.13
CA ASP A 59 -10.39 4.68 26.78
C ASP A 59 -8.99 4.31 26.29
N PHE A 60 -8.69 3.01 26.19
CA PHE A 60 -7.39 2.55 25.71
C PHE A 60 -7.36 2.43 24.17
N PRO A 61 -6.25 2.80 23.49
CA PRO A 61 -6.02 2.42 22.10
C PRO A 61 -5.98 0.90 21.94
N THR A 62 -6.57 0.33 20.88
CA THR A 62 -6.38 -1.10 20.60
C THR A 62 -4.90 -1.37 20.41
N HIS A 63 -4.31 -2.26 21.22
CA HIS A 63 -2.88 -2.58 21.19
C HIS A 63 -2.34 -2.88 19.78
N GLN A 64 -3.18 -3.45 18.93
CA GLN A 64 -2.92 -3.78 17.53
C GLN A 64 -2.49 -2.54 16.71
N PHE A 65 -3.08 -1.36 16.95
CA PHE A 65 -2.73 -0.14 16.21
C PHE A 65 -1.31 0.32 16.48
N LEU A 66 -0.84 0.25 17.73
CA LEU A 66 0.51 0.69 18.10
C LEU A 66 1.56 -0.22 17.43
N ILE A 67 1.37 -1.53 17.50
CA ILE A 67 2.25 -2.52 16.85
C ILE A 67 2.29 -2.28 15.35
N PHE A 68 1.14 -2.03 14.73
CA PHE A 68 1.04 -1.78 13.30
C PHE A 68 1.77 -0.49 12.88
N ARG A 69 1.63 0.60 13.66
CA ARG A 69 2.33 1.86 13.40
C ARG A 69 3.84 1.74 13.55
N ILE A 70 4.30 0.98 14.52
CA ILE A 70 5.73 0.71 14.69
C ILE A 70 6.27 -0.10 13.50
N SER A 71 5.55 -1.15 13.10
CA SER A 71 5.90 -1.97 11.93
C SER A 71 5.97 -1.15 10.64
N ASP A 72 5.05 -0.21 10.44
CA ASP A 72 5.00 0.68 9.28
C ASP A 72 6.27 1.56 9.18
N MET A 73 6.67 2.16 10.29
CA MET A 73 7.89 2.98 10.35
C MET A 73 9.15 2.16 10.07
N PHE A 74 9.26 0.95 10.64
CA PHE A 74 10.40 0.07 10.35
C PHE A 74 10.43 -0.38 8.89
N THR A 75 9.28 -0.68 8.30
CA THR A 75 9.17 -1.08 6.89
C THR A 75 9.59 0.07 5.98
N LEU A 76 9.15 1.31 6.26
CA LEU A 76 9.54 2.48 5.48
C LEU A 76 11.05 2.75 5.55
N VAL A 77 11.64 2.67 6.75
CA VAL A 77 13.08 2.88 6.94
C VAL A 77 13.90 1.78 6.24
N GLY A 78 13.53 0.51 6.40
CA GLY A 78 14.21 -0.62 5.76
C GLY A 78 14.13 -0.56 4.23
N LEU A 79 12.97 -0.16 3.70
CA LEU A 79 12.79 0.02 2.27
C LEU A 79 13.68 1.14 1.72
N LEU A 80 13.73 2.28 2.43
CA LEU A 80 14.54 3.43 2.03
C LEU A 80 16.04 3.09 2.06
N ASP A 81 16.51 2.41 3.10
CA ASP A 81 17.91 1.98 3.21
C ASP A 81 18.29 0.98 2.11
N PHE A 82 17.43 0.00 1.84
CA PHE A 82 17.62 -0.97 0.75
C PHE A 82 17.74 -0.27 -0.62
N PHE A 83 16.81 0.63 -0.96
CA PHE A 83 16.87 1.36 -2.23
C PHE A 83 18.05 2.31 -2.32
N TYR A 84 18.46 2.91 -1.19
CA TYR A 84 19.61 3.80 -1.17
C TYR A 84 20.94 3.05 -1.38
N ASN A 85 21.01 1.79 -0.95
CA ASN A 85 22.16 0.91 -1.12
C ASN A 85 22.23 0.27 -2.52
N GLU A 86 21.09 -0.10 -3.10
CA GLU A 86 21.02 -0.66 -4.46
C GLU A 86 21.11 0.39 -5.58
N ALA A 87 20.86 1.67 -5.27
CA ALA A 87 20.90 2.73 -6.27
C ALA A 87 22.34 3.14 -6.62
N PRO A 88 22.67 3.26 -7.92
CA PRO A 88 23.95 3.83 -8.34
C PRO A 88 24.08 5.28 -7.87
N SER A 89 25.32 5.72 -7.60
CA SER A 89 25.64 7.01 -6.97
C SER A 89 25.01 8.23 -7.67
N SER A 90 24.78 8.15 -8.99
CA SER A 90 24.17 9.20 -9.80
C SER A 90 22.64 9.24 -9.74
N MET A 91 21.94 8.15 -9.35
CA MET A 91 20.48 8.02 -9.49
C MET A 91 19.73 7.77 -8.17
N LYS A 92 20.38 8.01 -7.03
CA LYS A 92 19.77 7.76 -5.72
C LYS A 92 18.45 8.50 -5.50
N SER A 93 18.35 9.75 -5.96
CA SER A 93 17.11 10.54 -5.83
C SER A 93 15.95 9.94 -6.64
N LEU A 94 16.23 9.45 -7.86
CA LEU A 94 15.22 8.82 -8.71
C LEU A 94 14.67 7.53 -8.08
N PHE A 95 15.54 6.70 -7.52
CA PHE A 95 15.13 5.48 -6.82
C PHE A 95 14.23 5.79 -5.62
N THR A 96 14.64 6.73 -4.77
CA THR A 96 13.83 7.17 -3.62
C THR A 96 12.47 7.72 -4.06
N SER A 97 12.42 8.55 -5.11
CA SER A 97 11.17 9.07 -5.66
C SER A 97 10.26 7.96 -6.21
N ILE A 98 10.82 6.98 -6.94
CA ILE A 98 10.08 5.83 -7.46
C ILE A 98 9.46 5.02 -6.33
N SER A 99 10.16 4.85 -5.20
CA SER A 99 9.63 4.15 -4.02
C SER A 99 8.45 4.88 -3.39
N TYR A 100 8.50 6.22 -3.29
CA TYR A 100 7.35 7.01 -2.83
C TYR A 100 6.19 7.01 -3.82
N LEU A 101 6.46 7.02 -5.13
CA LEU A 101 5.42 6.89 -6.16
C LEU A 101 4.75 5.52 -6.12
N SER A 102 5.52 4.46 -5.90
CA SER A 102 5.04 3.09 -5.70
C SER A 102 4.12 2.98 -4.49
N LEU A 103 4.51 3.60 -3.36
CA LEU A 103 3.65 3.69 -2.17
C LEU A 103 2.34 4.44 -2.46
N SER A 104 2.41 5.59 -3.13
CA SER A 104 1.23 6.36 -3.54
C SER A 104 0.31 5.56 -4.46
N PHE A 105 0.89 4.81 -5.40
CA PHE A 105 0.15 3.94 -6.30
C PHE A 105 -0.56 2.81 -5.55
N GLY A 106 0.07 2.21 -4.54
CA GLY A 106 -0.56 1.23 -3.66
C GLY A 106 -1.79 1.79 -2.92
N TYR A 107 -1.69 3.00 -2.38
CA TYR A 107 -2.84 3.67 -1.75
C TYR A 107 -3.96 3.98 -2.75
N PHE A 108 -3.61 4.42 -3.95
CA PHE A 108 -4.58 4.66 -5.01
C PHE A 108 -5.32 3.38 -5.40
N LEU A 109 -4.59 2.28 -5.60
CA LEU A 109 -5.16 0.98 -5.94
C LEU A 109 -6.07 0.45 -4.82
N SER A 110 -5.67 0.62 -3.56
CA SER A 110 -6.50 0.28 -2.40
C SER A 110 -7.82 1.05 -2.39
N ASN A 111 -7.79 2.36 -2.64
CA ASN A 111 -9.00 3.18 -2.77
C ASN A 111 -9.89 2.73 -3.93
N VAL A 112 -9.30 2.43 -5.10
CA VAL A 112 -10.05 1.91 -6.25
C VAL A 112 -10.71 0.57 -5.90
N PHE A 113 -9.99 -0.32 -5.23
CA PHE A 113 -10.50 -1.61 -4.79
C PHE A 113 -11.68 -1.46 -3.82
N VAL A 114 -11.54 -0.61 -2.79
CA VAL A 114 -12.63 -0.32 -1.84
C VAL A 114 -13.83 0.30 -2.55
N ASN A 115 -13.62 1.24 -3.48
CA ASN A 115 -14.69 1.84 -4.26
C ASN A 115 -15.40 0.85 -5.18
N LEU A 116 -14.65 -0.08 -5.78
CA LEU A 116 -15.18 -1.15 -6.61
C LEU A 116 -16.05 -2.09 -5.77
N ILE A 117 -15.55 -2.56 -4.62
CA ILE A 117 -16.33 -3.40 -3.71
C ILE A 117 -17.57 -2.65 -3.22
N ASN A 118 -17.44 -1.38 -2.84
CA ASN A 118 -18.58 -0.56 -2.44
C ASN A 118 -19.63 -0.44 -3.55
N THR A 119 -19.21 -0.33 -4.81
CA THR A 119 -20.11 -0.26 -5.97
C THR A 119 -20.82 -1.59 -6.22
N ILE A 120 -20.10 -2.71 -6.12
CA ILE A 120 -20.65 -4.06 -6.28
C ILE A 120 -21.64 -4.36 -5.14
N ALA A 121 -21.25 -4.08 -3.89
CA ALA A 121 -22.09 -4.30 -2.71
C ALA A 121 -23.40 -3.49 -2.76
N LYS A 122 -23.35 -2.23 -3.25
CA LYS A 122 -24.54 -1.40 -3.48
C LYS A 122 -25.48 -1.95 -4.55
N ARG A 123 -24.96 -2.68 -5.55
CA ARG A 123 -25.76 -3.30 -6.62
C ARG A 123 -26.38 -4.64 -6.18
N ALA A 124 -25.72 -5.38 -5.29
CA ALA A 124 -26.18 -6.67 -4.81
C ALA A 124 -27.20 -6.57 -3.64
N THR A 125 -27.20 -5.47 -2.88
CA THR A 125 -27.99 -5.35 -1.65
C THR A 125 -29.25 -4.48 -1.83
N PRO A 126 -30.43 -4.91 -1.32
CA PRO A 126 -31.68 -4.12 -1.35
C PRO A 126 -31.59 -2.74 -0.65
N ASN A 127 -30.72 -2.60 0.37
CA ASN A 127 -30.62 -1.40 1.22
C ASN A 127 -29.67 -0.29 0.72
N LYS A 128 -29.03 -0.43 -0.47
CA LYS A 128 -28.12 0.58 -1.07
C LYS A 128 -26.95 1.08 -0.20
N GLN A 129 -26.64 0.42 0.91
CA GLN A 129 -25.47 0.75 1.75
C GLN A 129 -24.21 0.08 1.21
N GLY A 130 -23.10 0.83 1.12
CA GLY A 130 -21.80 0.30 0.67
C GLY A 130 -21.10 -0.48 1.77
N TRP A 131 -20.27 -1.44 1.38
CA TRP A 131 -19.55 -2.39 2.25
C TRP A 131 -18.80 -1.78 3.45
N LEU A 132 -18.30 -0.54 3.33
CA LEU A 132 -17.50 0.14 4.36
C LEU A 132 -18.07 1.52 4.78
N HIS A 133 -19.32 1.84 4.44
CA HIS A 133 -19.84 3.21 4.61
C HIS A 133 -20.41 3.50 6.02
N GLY A 134 -20.56 2.47 6.86
CA GLY A 134 -21.13 2.63 8.21
C GLY A 134 -20.06 2.85 9.30
N GLN A 135 -20.25 3.87 10.13
CA GLN A 135 -19.53 4.08 11.41
C GLN A 135 -19.97 3.11 12.53
N SER A 136 -20.92 2.22 12.25
CA SER A 136 -21.33 1.12 13.14
C SER A 136 -21.48 -0.17 12.32
N LEU A 137 -20.90 -1.26 12.83
CA LEU A 137 -20.87 -2.57 12.17
C LEU A 137 -22.24 -3.25 12.02
N ASP A 138 -23.28 -2.77 12.72
CA ASP A 138 -24.66 -3.27 12.57
C ASP A 138 -25.32 -2.90 11.23
N CYS A 139 -24.80 -1.88 10.54
CA CYS A 139 -25.31 -1.44 9.23
C CYS A 139 -24.50 -2.02 8.05
N ASN A 140 -23.35 -2.65 8.31
CA ASN A 140 -22.57 -3.31 7.27
C ASN A 140 -23.02 -4.76 7.13
N ASN A 141 -23.17 -5.24 5.89
CA ASN A 141 -23.52 -6.63 5.59
C ASN A 141 -22.37 -7.59 5.94
N LEU A 142 -22.13 -7.79 7.23
CA LEU A 142 -21.17 -8.77 7.77
C LEU A 142 -21.55 -10.22 7.43
N ASN A 143 -22.78 -10.46 6.99
CA ASN A 143 -23.27 -11.76 6.53
C ASN A 143 -22.65 -12.25 5.19
N MET A 144 -21.74 -11.49 4.57
CA MET A 144 -20.98 -11.98 3.40
C MET A 144 -19.59 -12.56 3.77
N PHE A 145 -19.22 -12.55 5.05
CA PHE A 145 -17.99 -13.18 5.55
C PHE A 145 -18.21 -14.59 6.12
N TYR A 146 -19.45 -15.04 6.26
CA TYR A 146 -19.82 -16.41 6.64
C TYR A 146 -20.46 -17.15 5.46
#